data_AF-A0A927SZN3-F1
#
_entry.id   AF-A0A927SZN3-F1
#
_cell.length_a   1.000
_cell.length_b   1.000
_cell.length_c   1.000
_cell.angle_alpha   90.00
_cell.angle_beta   90.00
_cell.angle_gamma   90.00
#
_symmetry.space_group_name_H-M   'P 1'
#
loop_
_entity.id
_entity.type
_entity.pdbx_description
1 polymer ?
#
loop_
_entity_poly.entity_id
_entity_poly.type
_entity_poly.pdbx_seq_one_letter_code
_entity_poly.pdbx_strand_id
1 'polypeptide(L)'
;LALKSGLSESAVSQHLKVLREAGLVYGVKRGYYTHYSLDKDMLSEVINELEAIKNTQPQSCNSPFYGCSEAEKVKCKAYLNSEEERKD
;
A
#
# COMPACT_ATOMS: atom_id res chain seq x y z
N LEU A 1 20.98 9.70 -6.16
CA LEU A 1 19.64 9.06 -6.20
C LEU A 1 19.22 8.76 -7.63
N ALA A 2 19.13 9.74 -8.54
CA ALA A 2 18.81 9.51 -9.96
C ALA A 2 19.72 8.47 -10.65
N LEU A 3 21.04 8.56 -10.48
CA LEU A 3 22.01 7.61 -11.02
C LEU A 3 21.83 6.16 -10.55
N LYS A 4 21.20 5.94 -9.38
CA LYS A 4 21.06 4.61 -8.78
C LYS A 4 19.69 3.96 -9.04
N SER A 5 18.70 4.74 -9.49
CA SER A 5 17.32 4.31 -9.69
C SER A 5 16.91 4.25 -11.17
N GLY A 6 17.76 4.70 -12.10
CA GLY A 6 17.43 4.73 -13.54
C GLY A 6 16.32 5.73 -13.92
N LEU A 7 15.93 6.61 -13.00
CA LEU A 7 14.87 7.60 -13.16
C LEU A 7 15.44 8.95 -13.60
N SER A 8 14.65 9.73 -14.34
CA SER A 8 15.00 11.12 -14.68
C SER A 8 15.11 11.98 -13.42
N GLU A 9 15.90 13.05 -13.48
CA GLU A 9 16.06 13.98 -12.35
C GLU A 9 14.73 14.63 -11.94
N SER A 10 13.85 14.92 -12.90
CA SER A 10 12.50 15.44 -12.65
C SER A 10 11.63 14.44 -11.89
N ALA A 11 11.65 13.16 -12.29
CA ALA A 11 10.93 12.11 -11.58
C ALA A 11 11.47 11.96 -10.16
N VAL A 12 12.78 11.93 -9.96
CA VAL A 12 13.37 11.83 -8.61
C VAL A 12 13.00 13.02 -7.73
N SER A 13 13.01 14.24 -8.27
CA SER A 13 12.59 15.44 -7.53
C SER A 13 11.12 15.35 -7.10
N GLN A 14 10.25 14.87 -7.99
CA GLN A 14 8.83 14.66 -7.67
C GLN A 14 8.64 13.63 -6.56
N HIS A 15 9.31 12.48 -6.64
CA HIS A 15 9.23 11.45 -5.60
C HIS A 15 9.77 11.95 -4.26
N LEU A 16 10.91 12.65 -4.25
CA LEU A 16 11.47 13.23 -3.03
C LEU A 16 10.57 14.29 -2.41
N LYS A 17 9.84 15.06 -3.22
CA LYS A 17 8.84 16.00 -2.72
C LYS A 17 7.71 15.27 -1.98
N VAL A 18 7.13 14.24 -2.60
CA VAL A 18 6.06 13.44 -1.98
C VAL A 18 6.56 12.77 -0.69
N LEU A 19 7.75 12.15 -0.72
CA LEU A 19 8.33 11.51 0.46
C LEU A 19 8.61 12.52 1.58
N ARG A 20 8.99 13.77 1.24
CA ARG A 20 9.22 14.83 2.22
C ARG A 20 7.92 15.31 2.83
N GLU A 21 6.87 15.50 2.03
CA GLU A 21 5.54 15.87 2.49
C GLU A 21 4.93 14.78 3.39
N ALA A 22 5.23 13.51 3.11
CA ALA A 22 4.86 12.37 3.94
C ALA A 22 5.73 12.19 5.21
N GLY A 23 6.75 13.01 5.42
CA GLY A 23 7.64 12.91 6.59
C GLY A 23 8.66 11.76 6.55
N LEU A 24 8.78 11.03 5.43
CA LEU A 24 9.70 9.89 5.31
C LEU A 24 11.14 10.29 4.98
N VAL A 25 11.33 11.48 4.42
CA VAL A 25 12.66 12.05 4.16
C VAL A 25 12.74 13.50 4.61
N TYR A 26 13.92 13.91 5.04
CA TYR A 26 14.23 15.30 5.33
C TYR A 26 15.36 15.80 4.42
N GLY A 27 15.24 17.06 4.02
CA GLY A 27 16.23 17.74 3.18
C GLY A 27 17.13 18.63 4.02
N VAL A 28 18.43 18.38 4.02
CA VAL A 28 19.46 19.23 4.64
C VAL A 28 20.14 20.05 3.56
N LYS A 29 20.05 21.38 3.66
CA LYS A 29 20.75 22.28 2.74
C LYS A 29 22.26 22.25 3.04
N ARG A 30 23.07 21.83 2.08
CA ARG A 30 24.54 21.83 2.15
C ARG A 30 25.09 22.64 0.98
N GLY A 31 25.29 23.93 1.22
CA GLY A 31 25.72 24.88 0.17
C GLY A 31 24.66 25.01 -0.93
N TYR A 32 25.06 24.74 -2.18
CA TYR A 32 24.19 24.82 -3.36
C TYR A 32 23.22 23.64 -3.50
N TYR A 33 23.46 22.52 -2.80
CA TYR A 33 22.68 21.30 -2.96
C TYR A 33 21.88 20.96 -1.71
N THR A 34 20.68 20.41 -1.92
CA THR A 34 19.88 19.80 -0.86
C THR A 34 20.18 18.31 -0.81
N HIS A 35 20.72 17.85 0.31
CA HIS A 35 20.95 16.44 0.57
C HIS A 35 19.72 15.86 1.27
N TYR A 36 19.12 14.84 0.67
CA TYR A 36 18.01 14.13 1.28
C TYR A 36 18.53 12.97 2.12
N SER A 37 17.98 12.81 3.31
CA SER A 37 18.21 11.68 4.20
C SER A 37 16.86 11.09 4.62
N LEU A 38 16.84 9.78 4.86
CA LEU A 38 15.65 9.07 5.30
C LEU A 38 15.46 9.28 6.81
N ASP A 39 14.22 9.44 7.21
CA ASP A 39 13.82 9.24 8.60
C ASP A 39 13.67 7.74 8.83
N LYS A 40 14.60 7.16 9.58
CA LYS A 40 14.65 5.70 9.78
C LYS A 40 13.54 5.21 10.68
N ASP A 41 13.13 6.03 11.64
CA ASP A 41 12.14 5.64 12.63
C ASP A 41 10.77 5.63 11.97
N MET A 42 10.41 6.72 11.28
CA MET A 42 9.18 6.80 10.49
C MET A 42 9.10 5.73 9.40
N LEU A 43 10.21 5.45 8.71
CA LEU A 43 10.24 4.41 7.70
C LEU A 43 10.02 3.01 8.32
N SER A 44 10.58 2.76 9.51
CA SER A 44 10.39 1.49 10.21
C SER A 44 8.94 1.31 10.64
N GLU A 45 8.28 2.36 11.12
CA GLU A 45 6.84 2.34 11.44
C GLU A 45 5.99 1.98 10.22
N VAL A 46 6.23 2.64 9.08
CA VAL A 46 5.49 2.36 7.83
C VAL A 46 5.73 0.93 7.35
N ILE A 47 6.96 0.42 7.45
CA ILE A 47 7.26 -0.98 7.10
C ILE A 47 6.48 -1.93 8.02
N ASN A 48 6.45 -1.67 9.32
CA ASN A 48 5.72 -2.49 10.28
C ASN A 48 4.22 -2.52 9.99
N GLU A 49 3.62 -1.38 9.63
CA GLU A 49 2.21 -1.31 9.22
C GLU A 49 1.94 -2.11 7.94
N LEU A 50 2.80 -1.97 6.93
CA LEU A 50 2.69 -2.73 5.69
C LEU A 50 2.85 -4.23 5.94
N GLU A 51 3.73 -4.63 6.85
CA GLU A 51 3.86 -6.02 7.27
C GLU A 51 2.61 -6.52 8.00
N ALA A 52 2.01 -5.71 8.87
CA ALA A 52 0.75 -6.05 9.52
C ALA A 52 -0.37 -6.25 8.49
N ILE A 53 -0.49 -5.37 7.50
CA ILE A 53 -1.48 -5.50 6.41
C ILE A 53 -1.20 -6.76 5.59
N LYS A 54 0.05 -6.99 5.19
CA LYS A 54 0.47 -8.18 4.43
C LYS A 54 0.13 -9.48 5.17
N ASN A 55 0.33 -9.49 6.48
CA ASN A 55 0.13 -10.67 7.33
C ASN A 55 -1.31 -10.77 7.87
N THR A 56 -2.18 -9.80 7.59
CA THR A 56 -3.58 -9.86 7.99
C THR A 56 -4.25 -10.96 7.20
N GLN A 57 -4.71 -12.00 7.89
CA GLN A 57 -5.57 -12.99 7.27
C GLN A 57 -6.91 -12.33 6.95
N PRO A 58 -7.43 -12.49 5.72
CA PRO A 58 -8.78 -12.07 5.43
C PRO A 58 -9.70 -12.80 6.42
N GLN A 59 -10.55 -12.04 7.11
CA GLN A 59 -11.56 -12.62 7.98
C GLN A 59 -12.38 -13.60 7.14
N SER A 60 -12.42 -14.87 7.54
CA SER A 60 -13.33 -15.82 6.91
C SER A 60 -14.74 -15.33 7.20
N CYS A 61 -15.56 -15.19 6.15
CA CYS A 61 -16.98 -14.90 6.31
C CYS A 61 -17.60 -16.06 7.11
N ASN A 62 -17.75 -15.90 8.44
CA ASN A 62 -18.21 -16.96 9.33
C ASN A 62 -19.74 -16.98 9.51
N SER A 63 -20.48 -16.30 8.63
CA SER A 63 -21.94 -16.31 8.71
C SER A 63 -22.53 -17.12 7.56
N PRO A 64 -23.43 -18.08 7.83
CA PRO A 64 -24.19 -18.78 6.79
C PRO A 64 -25.31 -17.91 6.18
N PHE A 65 -25.37 -16.62 6.53
CA PHE A 65 -26.42 -15.72 6.04
C PHE A 65 -25.90 -14.78 4.95
N TYR A 66 -26.60 -14.83 3.82
CA TYR A 66 -26.58 -13.88 2.72
C TYR A 66 -26.38 -12.43 3.22
N GLY A 67 -25.40 -11.72 2.65
CA GLY A 67 -25.18 -10.30 3.02
C GLY A 67 -23.75 -9.78 2.91
N CYS A 68 -22.80 -10.52 2.33
CA CYS A 68 -21.50 -9.92 2.02
C CYS A 68 -21.64 -9.01 0.78
N SER A 69 -21.79 -7.70 1.02
CA SER A 69 -21.93 -6.68 -0.04
C SER A 69 -20.73 -6.61 -1.00
N GLU A 70 -19.60 -7.21 -0.61
CA GLU A 70 -18.37 -7.26 -1.40
C GLU A 70 -18.16 -8.61 -2.10
N ALA A 71 -19.02 -9.62 -1.87
CA ALA A 71 -18.81 -10.99 -2.37
C ALA A 71 -18.64 -11.09 -3.89
N GLU A 72 -19.44 -10.35 -4.65
CA GLU A 72 -19.34 -10.29 -6.11
C GLU A 72 -18.01 -9.66 -6.57
N LYS A 73 -17.55 -8.61 -5.89
CA LYS A 73 -16.31 -7.90 -6.23
C LYS A 73 -15.06 -8.72 -5.88
N VAL A 74 -15.07 -9.40 -4.73
CA VAL A 74 -13.94 -10.20 -4.26
C VAL A 74 -13.92 -11.63 -4.81
N LYS A 75 -14.88 -12.02 -5.68
CA LYS A 75 -15.04 -13.38 -6.22
C LYS A 75 -14.96 -14.45 -5.13
N CYS A 76 -15.71 -14.24 -4.04
CA CYS A 76 -15.63 -15.11 -2.88
C CYS A 76 -16.15 -16.51 -3.22
N LYS A 77 -15.31 -17.54 -3.09
CA LYS A 77 -15.70 -18.94 -3.41
C LYS A 77 -16.79 -19.52 -2.50
N ALA A 78 -16.97 -18.94 -1.32
CA ALA A 78 -18.02 -19.34 -0.36
C ALA A 78 -19.38 -18.67 -0.63
N TYR A 79 -19.44 -17.74 -1.59
CA TYR A 79 -20.68 -17.09 -1.97
C TYR A 79 -21.47 -18.01 -2.91
N LEU A 80 -22.63 -18.48 -2.45
CA LEU A 80 -23.61 -19.18 -3.28
C LEU A 80 -24.55 -18.14 -3.89
N ASN A 81 -24.46 -17.95 -5.20
CA ASN A 81 -25.47 -17.19 -5.93
C ASN A 81 -26.78 -18.01 -5.96
N SER A 82 -27.88 -17.42 -5.51
CA SER A 82 -29.20 -18.06 -5.47
C SER A 82 -29.83 -18.37 -6.85
N GLU A 83 -29.05 -18.30 -7.94
CA GLU A 83 -29.53 -18.54 -9.30
C GLU A 83 -29.05 -19.86 -9.94
N GLU A 84 -28.14 -20.61 -9.30
CA GLU A 84 -27.61 -21.87 -9.85
C GLU A 84 -28.35 -23.15 -9.40
N GLU A 85 -29.26 -23.09 -8.42
CA GLU A 85 -30.04 -24.26 -7.94
C GLU A 85 -31.41 -24.46 -8.62
N ARG A 86 -31.57 -24.10 -9.89
CA ARG A 86 -32.81 -24.43 -10.67
C ARG A 86 -32.54 -25.08 -12.03
N LYS A 87 -31.49 -25.88 -12.14
CA LYS A 87 -31.28 -26.81 -13.25
C LYS A 87 -30.79 -28.15 -12.72
N ASP A 88 -31.73 -28.95 -12.24
CA ASP A 88 -31.72 -30.42 -12.31
C ASP A 88 -33.17 -30.92 -12.33
#